data_AF-W4UTR7-F1
#
_entry.id   AF-W4UTR7-F1
#
_cell.length_a   1.000
_cell.length_b   1.000
_cell.length_c   1.000
_cell.angle_alpha   90.00
_cell.angle_beta   90.00
_cell.angle_gamma   90.00
#
_symmetry.space_group_name_H-M   'P 1'
#
loop_
_entity.id
_entity.type
_entity.pdbx_description
1 polymer ?
#
loop_
_entity_poly.entity_id
_entity_poly.type
_entity_poly.pdbx_seq_one_letter_code
_entity_poly.pdbx_strand_id
1 'polypeptide(L)'
;MLDNQLSKATLLLAIEHLKLLFPDKVFYFPSYEIVIDELRDYRFYADDMLHPSTLAIRYLWERFSETFFSSQTKQLMAEVEEIERDLAHKPFHPESEAYQRFLEQIVLKIERLGTKCPYLEFQKEIELCHMRLKL
;
A
#
# COMPACT_ATOMS: atom_id res chain seq x y z
N MET A 1 13.00 -8.76 -29.48
CA MET A 1 13.35 -9.73 -28.42
C MET A 1 14.79 -9.58 -27.94
N LEU A 2 15.78 -9.50 -28.86
CA LEU A 2 17.18 -9.29 -28.50
C LEU A 2 17.40 -7.98 -27.72
N ASP A 3 16.81 -6.86 -28.15
CA ASP A 3 16.98 -5.56 -27.48
C ASP A 3 16.43 -5.54 -26.04
N ASN A 4 15.32 -6.26 -25.81
CA ASN A 4 14.76 -6.41 -24.45
C ASN A 4 15.69 -7.26 -23.56
N GLN A 5 16.27 -8.34 -24.10
CA GLN A 5 17.24 -9.15 -23.36
C GLN A 5 18.54 -8.38 -23.07
N LEU A 6 19.02 -7.59 -24.04
CA LEU A 6 20.18 -6.73 -23.86
C LEU A 6 19.91 -5.64 -22.82
N SER A 7 18.73 -5.03 -22.86
CA SER A 7 18.31 -4.02 -21.87
C SER A 7 18.21 -4.63 -20.48
N LYS A 8 17.62 -5.83 -20.33
CA LYS A 8 17.56 -6.57 -19.06
C LYS A 8 18.96 -6.90 -18.55
N ALA A 9 19.84 -7.42 -19.39
CA ALA A 9 21.22 -7.73 -19.01
C ALA A 9 21.98 -6.48 -18.54
N THR A 10 21.81 -5.36 -19.24
CA THR A 10 22.42 -4.08 -18.88
C THR A 10 21.92 -3.58 -17.53
N LEU A 11 20.61 -3.63 -17.30
CA LEU A 11 20.00 -3.28 -16.01
C LEU A 11 20.59 -4.12 -14.87
N LEU A 12 20.64 -5.44 -15.03
CA LEU A 12 21.16 -6.36 -14.01
C LEU A 12 22.65 -6.15 -13.72
N LEU A 13 23.47 -5.93 -14.75
CA LEU A 13 24.88 -5.61 -14.56
C LEU A 13 25.08 -4.29 -13.82
N ALA A 14 24.30 -3.27 -14.15
CA ALA A 14 24.36 -1.98 -13.46
C ALA A 14 23.96 -2.11 -11.97
N ILE A 15 22.90 -2.87 -11.68
CA ILE A 15 22.47 -3.17 -10.31
C ILE A 15 23.56 -3.90 -9.54
N GLU A 16 24.13 -4.96 -10.10
CA GLU A 16 25.18 -5.74 -9.44
C GLU A 16 26.42 -4.86 -9.18
N HIS A 17 26.79 -4.00 -10.13
CA HIS A 17 27.87 -3.04 -9.93
C HIS A 17 27.58 -2.06 -8.79
N LEU A 18 26.37 -1.50 -8.72
CA LEU A 18 25.97 -0.59 -7.64
C LEU A 18 25.96 -1.29 -6.28
N LYS A 19 25.50 -2.54 -6.21
CA LYS A 19 25.55 -3.34 -4.98
C LYS A 19 26.99 -3.59 -4.51
N LEU A 20 27.93 -3.84 -5.44
CA LEU A 20 29.34 -4.01 -5.08
C LEU A 20 29.97 -2.72 -4.56
N LEU A 21 29.62 -1.57 -5.15
CA LEU A 21 30.11 -0.26 -4.70
C LEU A 21 29.49 0.18 -3.36
N PHE A 22 28.26 -0.23 -3.09
CA PHE A 22 27.46 0.23 -1.94
C PHE A 22 26.69 -0.91 -1.25
N PRO A 23 27.38 -1.92 -0.70
CA PRO A 23 26.77 -3.18 -0.25
C PRO A 23 25.68 -3.02 0.82
N ASP A 24 25.80 -2.01 1.69
CA ASP A 24 24.85 -1.78 2.79
C ASP A 24 23.82 -0.67 2.50
N LYS A 25 23.88 -0.06 1.31
CA LYS A 25 23.01 1.08 0.95
C LYS A 25 22.13 0.80 -0.26
N VAL A 26 22.48 -0.19 -1.07
CA VAL A 26 21.77 -0.53 -2.31
C VAL A 26 21.19 -1.93 -2.19
N PHE A 27 19.87 -2.01 -2.32
CA PHE A 27 19.13 -3.26 -2.39
C PHE A 27 18.31 -3.25 -3.67
N TYR A 28 18.36 -4.35 -4.41
CA TYR A 28 17.52 -4.52 -5.58
C TYR A 28 16.29 -5.34 -5.24
N PHE A 29 15.12 -4.74 -5.45
CA PHE A 29 13.84 -5.43 -5.43
C PHE A 29 13.52 -5.92 -6.85
N PRO A 30 13.28 -7.21 -7.07
CA PRO A 30 13.11 -7.79 -8.40
C PRO A 30 11.72 -7.51 -9.01
N SER A 31 11.26 -6.26 -9.01
CA SER A 31 9.93 -5.89 -9.52
C SER A 31 9.76 -6.18 -11.00
N TYR A 32 10.80 -5.95 -11.80
CA TYR A 32 10.78 -6.23 -13.24
C TYR A 32 10.64 -7.72 -13.51
N GLU A 33 11.43 -8.55 -12.80
CA GLU A 33 11.36 -10.00 -12.90
C GLU A 33 9.99 -10.52 -12.45
N ILE A 34 9.45 -10.03 -11.33
CA ILE A 34 8.11 -10.43 -10.87
C ILE A 34 7.07 -10.17 -11.97
N VAL A 35 7.08 -8.97 -12.57
CA VAL A 35 6.11 -8.61 -13.64
C VAL A 35 6.27 -9.51 -14.87
N ILE A 36 7.50 -9.71 -15.33
CA ILE A 36 7.76 -10.40 -16.59
C ILE A 36 7.77 -11.92 -16.44
N ASP A 37 8.16 -12.45 -15.28
CA ASP A 37 8.38 -13.87 -15.05
C ASP A 37 7.21 -14.51 -14.29
N GLU A 38 6.64 -13.86 -13.28
CA GLU A 38 5.54 -14.39 -12.46
C GLU A 38 4.16 -13.92 -12.91
N LEU A 39 4.02 -12.64 -13.31
CA LEU A 39 2.73 -12.01 -13.64
C LEU A 39 2.44 -11.96 -15.14
N ARG A 40 2.67 -13.08 -15.84
CA ARG A 40 2.55 -13.17 -17.30
C ARG A 40 1.13 -13.25 -17.84
N ASP A 41 0.19 -13.74 -17.02
CA ASP A 41 -1.20 -13.92 -17.42
C ASP A 41 -1.86 -12.57 -17.73
N TYR A 42 -2.70 -12.52 -18.77
CA TYR A 42 -3.37 -11.29 -19.22
C TYR A 42 -4.17 -10.61 -18.10
N ARG A 43 -4.65 -11.34 -17.09
CA ARG A 43 -5.34 -10.78 -15.91
C ARG A 43 -4.50 -9.77 -15.12
N PHE A 44 -3.18 -9.83 -15.26
CA PHE A 44 -2.23 -8.92 -14.61
C PHE A 44 -1.97 -7.65 -15.42
N TYR A 45 -2.59 -7.51 -16.59
CA TYR A 45 -2.53 -6.32 -17.42
C TYR A 45 -3.90 -5.64 -17.42
N ALA A 46 -3.89 -4.31 -17.47
CA ALA A 46 -5.09 -3.50 -17.63
C ALA A 46 -5.70 -3.70 -19.03
N ASP A 47 -6.84 -3.07 -19.30
CA ASP A 47 -7.56 -3.21 -20.58
C ASP A 47 -6.71 -2.80 -21.80
N ASP A 48 -5.71 -1.94 -21.61
CA ASP A 48 -4.75 -1.54 -22.64
C ASP A 48 -3.65 -2.58 -22.91
N MET A 49 -3.61 -3.67 -22.15
CA MET A 49 -2.66 -4.77 -22.25
C MET A 49 -1.19 -4.35 -22.06
N LEU A 50 -0.95 -3.14 -21.55
CA LEU A 50 0.37 -2.55 -21.38
C LEU A 50 0.67 -2.28 -19.90
N HIS A 51 -0.28 -1.67 -19.19
CA HIS A 51 -0.09 -1.30 -17.80
C HIS A 51 -0.45 -2.45 -16.86
N PRO A 52 0.19 -2.54 -15.68
CA PRO A 52 -0.21 -3.50 -14.64
C PRO A 52 -1.67 -3.26 -14.22
N SER A 53 -2.44 -4.34 -14.12
CA SER A 53 -3.78 -4.27 -13.54
C SER A 53 -3.72 -4.02 -12.03
N THR A 54 -4.84 -3.62 -11.43
CA THR A 54 -4.96 -3.48 -9.97
C THR A 54 -4.54 -4.75 -9.22
N LEU A 55 -4.78 -5.93 -9.80
CA LEU A 55 -4.35 -7.20 -9.24
C LEU A 55 -2.83 -7.33 -9.22
N ALA A 56 -2.16 -6.95 -10.30
CA ALA A 56 -0.70 -6.97 -10.41
C ALA A 56 -0.04 -5.97 -9.46
N ILE A 57 -0.58 -4.76 -9.37
CA ILE A 57 -0.12 -3.72 -8.44
C ILE A 57 -0.21 -4.23 -7.01
N ARG A 58 -1.34 -4.83 -6.63
CA ARG A 58 -1.52 -5.40 -5.28
C ARG A 58 -0.50 -6.51 -4.99
N TYR A 59 -0.26 -7.41 -5.95
CA TYR A 59 0.72 -8.48 -5.79
C TYR A 59 2.15 -7.93 -5.59
N LEU A 60 2.57 -6.97 -6.41
CA LEU A 60 3.86 -6.30 -6.27
C LEU A 60 3.99 -5.59 -4.92
N TRP A 61 2.94 -4.90 -4.49
CA TRP A 61 2.91 -4.22 -3.19
C TRP A 61 3.05 -5.19 -2.03
N GLU A 62 2.40 -6.36 -2.10
CA GLU A 62 2.52 -7.43 -1.12
C GLU A 62 3.97 -7.95 -1.03
N ARG A 63 4.57 -8.31 -2.17
CA ARG A 63 5.98 -8.78 -2.22
C ARG A 63 6.96 -7.71 -1.73
N PHE A 64 6.74 -6.45 -2.10
CA PHE A 64 7.56 -5.32 -1.64
C PHE A 64 7.46 -5.14 -0.13
N SER A 65 6.22 -5.12 0.39
CA SER A 65 5.95 -5.00 1.82
C SER A 65 6.56 -6.17 2.60
N GLU A 66 6.46 -7.39 2.08
CA GLU A 66 7.09 -8.57 2.67
C GLU A 66 8.60 -8.42 2.81
N THR A 67 9.24 -7.89 1.78
CA THR A 67 10.70 -7.75 1.66
C THR A 67 11.25 -6.63 2.54
N PHE A 68 10.61 -5.46 2.55
CA PHE A 68 11.20 -4.25 3.16
C PHE A 68 10.54 -3.81 4.45
N PHE A 69 9.30 -4.21 4.72
CA PHE A 69 8.60 -3.71 5.90
C PHE A 69 8.79 -4.63 7.10
N SER A 70 9.12 -3.99 8.23
CA SER A 70 9.16 -4.66 9.53
C SER A 70 7.76 -5.16 9.91
N SER A 71 7.69 -6.11 10.86
CA SER A 71 6.41 -6.55 11.43
C SER A 71 5.62 -5.39 12.03
N GLN A 72 6.31 -4.44 12.68
CA GLN A 72 5.71 -3.24 13.24
C GLN A 72 5.11 -2.35 12.15
N THR A 73 5.82 -2.15 11.03
CA THR A 73 5.32 -1.37 9.89
C THR A 73 4.09 -2.04 9.27
N LYS A 74 4.10 -3.38 9.10
CA LYS A 74 2.96 -4.13 8.59
C LYS A 74 1.73 -4.04 9.50
N GLN A 75 1.94 -4.08 10.82
CA GLN A 75 0.87 -3.87 11.80
C GLN A 75 0.29 -2.46 11.71
N LEU A 76 1.14 -1.44 11.62
CA LEU A 76 0.72 -0.05 11.44
C LEU A 76 -0.11 0.13 10.15
N MET A 77 0.34 -0.44 9.04
CA MET A 77 -0.42 -0.40 7.78
C MET A 77 -1.80 -1.05 7.92
N ALA A 78 -1.89 -2.20 8.60
CA ALA A 78 -3.17 -2.86 8.84
C ALA A 78 -4.13 -2.01 9.70
N GLU A 79 -3.63 -1.33 10.74
CA GLU A 79 -4.42 -0.39 11.54
C GLU A 79 -4.95 0.79 10.69
N VAL A 80 -4.13 1.33 9.78
CA VAL A 80 -4.54 2.39 8.84
C VAL A 80 -5.58 1.88 7.83
N GLU A 81 -5.35 0.71 7.22
CA GLU A 81 -6.29 0.11 6.27
C GLU A 81 -7.65 -0.19 6.90
N GLU A 82 -7.67 -0.58 8.17
CA GLU A 82 -8.90 -0.76 8.93
C GLU A 82 -9.66 0.56 9.08
N ILE A 83 -8.99 1.65 9.43
CA ILE A 83 -9.59 2.99 9.54
C ILE A 83 -10.16 3.43 8.19
N GLU A 84 -9.38 3.33 7.11
CA GLU A 84 -9.82 3.67 5.76
C GLU A 84 -11.07 2.88 5.35
N ARG A 85 -11.09 1.57 5.63
CA ARG A 85 -12.24 0.71 5.34
C ARG A 85 -13.46 1.11 6.16
N ASP A 86 -13.28 1.41 7.45
CA ASP A 86 -14.36 1.84 8.33
C ASP A 86 -14.94 3.19 7.87
N LEU A 87 -14.09 4.12 7.44
CA LEU A 87 -14.50 5.41 6.88
C LEU A 87 -15.21 5.30 5.52
N ALA A 88 -14.88 4.29 4.72
CA ALA A 88 -15.54 4.01 3.45
C ALA A 88 -16.93 3.36 3.63
N HIS A 89 -17.28 2.90 4.83
CA HIS A 89 -18.58 2.30 5.12
C HIS A 89 -19.71 3.31 4.88
N LYS A 90 -20.77 2.86 4.17
CA LYS A 90 -21.99 3.64 3.93
C LYS A 90 -23.11 3.12 4.83
N PRO A 91 -23.53 3.86 5.87
CA PRO A 91 -24.58 3.41 6.78
C PRO A 91 -25.96 3.40 6.11
N PHE A 92 -26.81 2.44 6.49
CA PHE A 92 -28.22 2.43 6.12
C PHE A 92 -29.05 3.46 6.90
N HIS A 93 -28.70 3.69 8.17
CA HIS A 93 -29.34 4.67 9.05
C HIS A 93 -28.26 5.60 9.65
N PRO A 94 -27.87 6.68 8.94
CA PRO A 94 -26.85 7.62 9.39
C PRO A 94 -27.18 8.26 10.75
N GLU A 95 -28.46 8.50 11.02
CA GLU A 95 -28.93 9.14 12.26
C GLU A 95 -28.95 8.20 13.49
N SER A 96 -28.60 6.93 13.32
CA SER A 96 -28.73 5.95 14.41
C SER A 96 -27.63 6.09 15.45
N GLU A 97 -27.96 5.88 16.73
CA GLU A 97 -26.97 5.82 17.81
C GLU A 97 -25.86 4.80 17.53
N ALA A 98 -26.20 3.70 16.84
CA ALA A 98 -25.22 2.67 16.48
C ALA A 98 -24.16 3.22 15.52
N TYR A 99 -24.56 4.01 14.52
CA TYR A 99 -23.62 4.63 13.60
C TYR A 99 -22.80 5.75 14.27
N GLN A 100 -23.41 6.55 15.14
CA GLN A 100 -22.69 7.55 15.92
C GLN A 100 -21.59 6.89 16.79
N ARG A 101 -21.92 5.82 17.53
CA ARG A 101 -20.93 5.04 18.29
C ARG A 101 -19.86 4.44 17.39
N PHE A 102 -20.21 3.98 16.19
CA PHE A 102 -19.23 3.48 15.22
C PHE A 102 -18.23 4.56 14.81
N LEU A 103 -18.69 5.78 14.49
CA LEU A 103 -17.82 6.91 14.18
C LEU A 103 -16.91 7.30 15.36
N GLU A 104 -17.44 7.31 16.58
CA GLU A 104 -16.63 7.53 17.79
C GLU A 104 -15.53 6.48 17.95
N GLN A 105 -15.82 5.21 17.65
CA GLN A 105 -14.79 4.16 17.67
C GLN A 105 -13.69 4.41 16.63
N ILE A 106 -14.04 4.92 15.43
CA ILE A 106 -13.05 5.28 14.42
C ILE A 106 -12.14 6.41 14.94
N VAL A 107 -12.71 7.47 15.54
CA VAL A 107 -11.93 8.57 16.12
C VAL A 107 -10.97 8.04 17.19
N LEU A 108 -11.42 7.17 18.09
CA LEU A 108 -10.57 6.56 19.11
C LEU A 108 -9.44 5.71 18.50
N LYS A 109 -9.68 4.99 17.40
CA LYS A 109 -8.61 4.26 16.68
C LYS A 109 -7.57 5.24 16.12
N ILE A 110 -8.02 6.32 15.48
CA ILE A 110 -7.15 7.36 14.92
C ILE A 110 -6.30 8.02 16.01
N GLU A 111 -6.89 8.41 17.15
CA GLU A 111 -6.17 9.06 18.25
C GLU A 111 -5.09 8.14 18.86
N ARG A 112 -5.41 6.85 19.03
CA ARG A 112 -4.44 5.85 19.46
C ARG A 112 -3.29 5.72 18.48
N LEU A 113 -3.59 5.75 17.18
CA LEU A 113 -2.59 5.68 16.13
C LEU A 113 -1.70 6.94 16.08
N GLY A 114 -2.30 8.12 16.19
CA GLY A 114 -1.58 9.39 16.28
C GLY A 114 -0.64 9.45 17.50
N THR A 115 -1.02 8.83 18.62
CA THR A 115 -0.15 8.71 19.79
C THR A 115 1.05 7.79 19.52
N LYS A 116 0.85 6.67 18.82
CA LYS A 116 1.93 5.74 18.43
C LYS A 116 2.87 6.34 17.38
N CYS A 117 2.31 7.11 16.44
CA CYS A 117 3.02 7.65 15.28
C CYS A 117 2.71 9.15 15.10
N PRO A 118 3.34 10.04 15.91
CA PRO A 118 3.04 11.48 15.89
C PRO A 118 3.37 12.21 14.57
N TYR A 119 4.13 11.55 13.69
CA TYR A 119 4.49 12.06 12.37
C TYR A 119 3.43 11.77 11.30
N LEU A 120 2.39 10.97 11.62
CA LEU A 120 1.27 10.74 10.72
C LEU A 120 0.16 11.75 11.02
N GLU A 121 -0.33 12.40 9.97
CA GLU A 121 -1.40 13.39 10.07
C GLU A 121 -2.75 12.76 9.71
N PHE A 122 -3.69 12.74 10.67
CA PHE A 122 -5.03 12.17 10.50
C PHE A 122 -6.17 13.20 10.67
N GLN A 123 -5.84 14.48 10.52
CA GLN A 123 -6.78 15.57 10.81
C GLN A 123 -8.00 15.52 9.89
N LYS A 124 -7.82 15.13 8.62
CA LYS A 124 -8.90 15.05 7.63
C LYS A 124 -9.90 13.96 7.98
N GLU A 125 -9.40 12.83 8.44
CA GLU A 125 -10.16 11.64 8.83
C GLU A 125 -11.00 11.93 10.09
N ILE A 126 -10.40 12.61 11.07
CA ILE A 126 -11.09 13.10 12.27
C ILE A 126 -12.20 14.09 11.90
N GLU A 127 -11.89 15.08 11.05
CA GLU A 127 -12.87 16.07 10.58
C GLU A 127 -14.03 15.41 9.82
N LEU A 128 -13.75 14.38 9.02
CA LEU A 128 -14.77 13.61 8.32
C LEU A 128 -15.70 12.88 9.31
N CYS A 129 -15.17 12.24 10.35
CA CYS A 129 -15.97 11.65 11.42
C CYS A 129 -16.83 12.69 12.13
N HIS A 130 -16.26 13.83 12.50
CA HIS A 130 -17.00 14.91 13.18
C HIS A 130 -18.09 15.52 12.29
N MET A 131 -17.84 15.67 11.00
CA MET A 131 -18.86 16.15 10.05
C MET A 131 -20.02 15.15 9.98
N ARG A 132 -19.74 13.85 9.92
CA ARG A 132 -20.76 12.79 9.89
C ARG A 132 -21.51 12.60 11.22
N LEU A 133 -20.92 13.01 12.35
CA LEU A 133 -21.57 13.03 13.67
C LEU A 133 -22.49 14.23 13.90
N LYS A 134 -22.26 15.32 13.16
CA LYS A 134 -23.05 16.58 13.24
C LYS A 134 -24.16 16.67 12.18
N LEU A 135 -24.18 15.74 11.24
CA LEU A 135 -25.36 15.41 10.44
C LEU A 135 -26.33 14.67 11.37
#